data_AF-A0A9D1YWP8-F1
#
_entry.id   AF-A0A9D1YWP8-F1
#
_cell.length_a   1.000
_cell.length_b   1.000
_cell.length_c   1.000
_cell.angle_alpha   90.00
_cell.angle_beta   90.00
_cell.angle_gamma   90.00
#
_symmetry.space_group_name_H-M   'P 1'
#
loop_
_entity.id
_entity.type
_entity.pdbx_description
1 polymer ?
#
loop_
_entity_poly.entity_id
_entity_poly.type
_entity_poly.pdbx_seq_one_letter_code
_entity_poly.pdbx_strand_id
1 'polypeptide(L)'
;MTMRIFRSARGCLATGVAAAVAAAALAAPAAVAQSDDAAPAAPKNIIVMIGDGMGYNHVDAANLFQHGETNWQIDVDPATETLEHQDQYGQLPSQVYETFDIQMGMSHHSLNSPVYNGDDAWSDFDWANIDPTDSAASGTSLATGVKTWNGFLGVDADETPVPNVAEAAADTGRSTGVVSSVPFGHATPAAWGSHVASRGANHEIAGQMINGPLDVIIGAGHPLYDDDAQPRDAEWVWLSEDQYNDLAGGATEMTFLDTNDELRAVAQGQEVPEQLFGLVPVAETLQFNRSSLEEAEPRRDNGREDGVPLEDGVPLPFEPAMNDV
;
A
#
# COMPACT_ATOMS: atom_id res chain seq x y z
N MET A 1 17.84 35.49 21.87
CA MET A 1 18.08 34.91 23.21
C MET A 1 18.94 33.68 23.01
N THR A 2 20.08 33.64 23.70
CA THR A 2 21.32 32.95 23.30
C THR A 2 21.30 31.44 23.54
N MET A 3 21.78 30.69 22.54
CA MET A 3 22.06 29.25 22.51
C MET A 3 23.04 28.81 23.64
N ARG A 4 22.87 27.62 24.21
CA ARG A 4 23.95 26.90 24.91
C ARG A 4 23.94 25.40 24.64
N ILE A 5 24.96 24.97 23.91
CA ILE A 5 25.45 23.60 23.77
C ILE A 5 26.39 23.32 24.96
N PHE A 6 26.32 22.13 25.56
CA PHE A 6 27.35 21.65 26.49
C PHE A 6 28.05 20.40 25.91
N ARG A 7 29.35 20.53 25.65
CA ARG A 7 30.32 19.42 25.58
C ARG A 7 31.11 19.43 26.89
N SER A 8 31.36 18.26 27.49
CA SER A 8 32.34 18.13 28.59
C SER A 8 33.45 17.17 28.18
N ALA A 9 34.69 17.58 28.44
CA ALA A 9 35.90 16.78 28.29
C ALA A 9 36.65 16.76 29.63
N ARG A 10 36.97 15.53 30.06
CA ARG A 10 38.10 15.02 30.85
C ARG A 10 38.85 15.94 31.84
N GLY A 11 39.11 15.38 33.03
CA GLY A 11 40.20 15.81 33.90
C GLY A 11 40.53 14.78 34.99
N CYS A 12 41.60 14.01 34.78
CA CYS A 12 42.28 13.20 35.80
C CYS A 12 42.97 14.08 36.84
N LEU A 13 42.98 13.67 38.12
CA LEU A 13 44.16 13.80 38.98
C LEU A 13 44.07 12.82 40.17
N ALA A 14 45.17 12.11 40.42
CA ALA A 14 45.35 11.10 41.45
C ALA A 14 46.15 11.64 42.64
N THR A 15 45.85 11.13 43.84
CA THR A 15 46.68 10.94 45.06
C THR A 15 45.66 10.73 46.21
N GLY A 16 45.67 9.74 47.10
CA GLY A 16 46.69 8.81 47.54
C GLY A 16 46.64 8.78 49.08
N VAL A 17 45.72 8.00 49.67
CA VAL A 17 45.79 7.59 51.09
C VAL A 17 45.25 6.16 51.19
N ALA A 18 46.14 5.24 51.57
CA ALA A 18 45.82 3.86 51.87
C ALA A 18 45.27 3.76 53.30
N ALA A 19 44.06 3.24 53.46
CA ALA A 19 43.54 2.73 54.71
C ALA A 19 42.89 1.36 54.43
N ALA A 20 43.48 0.32 55.00
CA ALA A 20 43.01 -1.05 54.90
C ALA A 20 41.67 -1.20 55.64
N VAL A 21 40.63 -1.64 54.92
CA VAL A 21 39.36 -2.08 55.51
C VAL A 21 38.99 -3.43 54.88
N ALA A 22 38.58 -4.34 55.76
CA ALA A 22 38.34 -5.75 55.56
C ALA A 22 37.61 -6.11 54.25
N ALA A 23 38.13 -7.10 53.53
CA ALA A 23 37.45 -7.75 52.43
C ALA A 23 36.27 -8.57 52.97
N ALA A 24 35.10 -7.95 53.08
CA ALA A 24 33.84 -8.67 53.04
C ALA A 24 33.57 -9.00 51.57
N ALA A 25 33.68 -10.29 51.22
CA ALA A 25 33.23 -10.80 49.93
C ALA A 25 31.70 -10.66 49.86
N LEU A 26 31.23 -9.51 49.41
CA LEU A 26 29.88 -9.34 48.90
C LEU A 26 29.84 -10.07 47.57
N ALA A 27 29.22 -11.25 47.55
CA ALA A 27 28.82 -11.91 46.32
C ALA A 27 27.93 -10.92 45.54
N ALA A 28 28.44 -10.41 44.43
CA ALA A 28 27.61 -9.73 43.45
C ALA A 28 26.51 -10.73 43.03
N PRO A 29 25.24 -10.31 42.92
CA PRO A 29 24.24 -11.17 42.31
C PRO A 29 24.77 -11.50 40.92
N ALA A 30 24.87 -12.80 40.61
CA ALA A 30 25.18 -13.25 39.28
C ALA A 30 24.18 -12.56 38.34
N ALA A 31 24.68 -11.70 37.46
CA ALA A 31 23.90 -11.22 36.34
C ALA A 31 23.41 -12.48 35.64
N VAL A 32 22.10 -12.70 35.69
CA VAL A 32 21.44 -13.66 34.83
C VAL A 32 21.78 -13.16 33.44
N ALA A 33 22.68 -13.87 32.75
CA ALA A 33 22.89 -13.66 31.34
C ALA A 33 21.50 -13.84 30.70
N GLN A 34 20.92 -12.73 30.24
CA GLN A 34 19.85 -12.81 29.26
C GLN A 34 20.38 -13.72 28.16
N SER A 35 19.59 -14.73 27.82
CA SER A 35 19.85 -15.55 26.65
C SER A 35 20.16 -14.61 25.50
N ASP A 36 21.31 -14.81 24.86
CA ASP A 36 21.60 -14.29 23.53
C ASP A 36 20.62 -14.98 22.57
N ASP A 37 19.33 -14.62 22.62
CA ASP A 37 18.40 -14.91 21.56
C ASP A 37 18.94 -14.15 20.36
N ALA A 38 19.58 -14.89 19.45
CA ALA A 38 20.10 -14.36 18.21
C ALA A 38 18.98 -13.52 17.57
N ALA A 39 19.29 -12.25 17.27
CA ALA A 39 18.35 -11.39 16.58
C ALA A 39 17.75 -12.16 15.39
N PRO A 40 16.42 -12.15 15.21
CA PRO A 40 15.78 -12.92 14.15
C PRO A 40 16.46 -12.61 12.83
N ALA A 41 16.74 -13.65 12.04
CA ALA A 41 17.38 -13.48 10.74
C ALA A 41 16.57 -12.48 9.91
N ALA A 42 17.24 -11.50 9.31
CA ALA A 42 16.58 -10.50 8.47
C ALA A 42 15.77 -11.18 7.35
N PRO A 43 14.60 -10.64 6.98
CA PRO A 43 13.77 -11.25 5.95
C PRO A 43 14.52 -11.30 4.61
N LYS A 44 14.42 -12.44 3.92
CA LYS A 44 15.00 -12.61 2.59
C LYS A 44 14.21 -11.82 1.54
N ASN A 45 12.89 -11.86 1.65
CA ASN A 45 11.94 -11.22 0.73
C ASN A 45 10.92 -10.42 1.57
N ILE A 46 10.43 -9.32 1.01
CA ILE A 46 9.33 -8.53 1.56
C ILE A 46 8.26 -8.45 0.48
N ILE A 47 7.03 -8.83 0.82
CA ILE A 47 5.86 -8.69 -0.05
C ILE A 47 4.88 -7.79 0.70
N VAL A 48 4.51 -6.67 0.09
CA VAL A 48 3.55 -5.72 0.64
C VAL A 48 2.27 -5.82 -0.17
N MET A 49 1.17 -6.18 0.50
CA MET A 49 -0.17 -6.24 -0.12
C MET A 49 -0.95 -5.00 0.32
N ILE A 50 -1.44 -4.22 -0.65
CA ILE A 50 -2.18 -2.97 -0.40
C ILE A 50 -3.60 -3.14 -0.94
N GLY A 51 -4.60 -3.10 -0.05
CA GLY A 51 -5.99 -2.89 -0.42
C GLY A 51 -6.28 -1.39 -0.44
N ASP A 52 -6.31 -0.77 -1.60
CA ASP A 52 -6.59 0.67 -1.73
C ASP A 52 -8.02 0.97 -1.23
N GLY A 53 -8.16 1.89 -0.28
CA GLY A 53 -9.43 2.18 0.41
C GLY A 53 -9.94 1.09 1.38
N MET A 54 -9.19 0.00 1.60
CA MET A 54 -9.65 -1.16 2.37
C MET A 54 -9.49 -0.95 3.90
N GLY A 55 -10.38 -0.14 4.49
CA GLY A 55 -10.50 0.00 5.95
C GLY A 55 -11.19 -1.20 6.63
N TYR A 56 -11.24 -1.20 7.97
CA TYR A 56 -11.82 -2.30 8.76
C TYR A 56 -13.26 -2.66 8.36
N ASN A 57 -14.11 -1.66 8.13
CA ASN A 57 -15.50 -1.90 7.72
C ASN A 57 -15.60 -2.57 6.35
N HIS A 58 -14.64 -2.36 5.45
CA HIS A 58 -14.60 -3.07 4.16
C HIS A 58 -14.22 -4.53 4.36
N VAL A 59 -13.30 -4.82 5.27
CA VAL A 59 -12.92 -6.20 5.63
C VAL A 59 -14.10 -6.93 6.26
N ASP A 60 -14.79 -6.34 7.24
CA ASP A 60 -15.97 -6.96 7.86
C ASP A 60 -17.12 -7.13 6.87
N ALA A 61 -17.35 -6.18 5.96
CA ALA A 61 -18.35 -6.34 4.91
C ALA A 61 -18.00 -7.51 3.98
N ALA A 62 -16.73 -7.68 3.62
CA ALA A 62 -16.27 -8.84 2.86
C ALA A 62 -16.43 -10.15 3.64
N ASN A 63 -16.16 -10.14 4.95
CA ASN A 63 -16.35 -11.30 5.83
C ASN A 63 -17.82 -11.72 5.90
N LEU A 64 -18.74 -10.78 6.09
CA LEU A 64 -20.18 -11.05 6.08
C LEU A 64 -20.61 -11.66 4.76
N PHE A 65 -20.13 -11.09 3.66
CA PHE A 65 -20.49 -11.56 2.32
C PHE A 65 -19.97 -12.98 2.05
N GLN A 66 -18.70 -13.27 2.35
CA GLN A 66 -18.06 -14.54 1.99
C GLN A 66 -18.32 -15.67 3.00
N HIS A 67 -18.48 -15.31 4.28
CA HIS A 67 -18.47 -16.26 5.39
C HIS A 67 -19.69 -16.13 6.32
N GLY A 68 -20.49 -15.06 6.20
CA GLY A 68 -21.66 -14.84 7.04
C GLY A 68 -21.35 -14.35 8.46
N GLU A 69 -20.09 -13.99 8.72
CA GLU A 69 -19.58 -13.61 10.05
C GLU A 69 -18.76 -12.31 9.96
N THR A 70 -18.61 -11.60 11.08
CA THR A 70 -17.73 -10.43 11.20
C THR A 70 -16.69 -10.69 12.27
N ASN A 71 -15.60 -9.93 12.24
CA ASN A 71 -14.53 -10.07 13.22
C ASN A 71 -14.38 -8.81 14.09
N TRP A 72 -14.60 -7.61 13.54
CA TRP A 72 -14.32 -6.33 14.21
C TRP A 72 -15.54 -5.42 14.38
N GLN A 73 -16.76 -5.98 14.33
CA GLN A 73 -17.96 -5.16 14.45
C GLN A 73 -18.19 -4.63 15.87
N ILE A 74 -18.66 -3.39 15.92
CA ILE A 74 -19.12 -2.72 17.12
C ILE A 74 -20.59 -2.33 16.95
N ASP A 75 -21.35 -2.44 18.03
CA ASP A 75 -22.70 -1.92 18.13
C ASP A 75 -22.66 -0.47 18.60
N VAL A 76 -23.37 0.41 17.90
CA VAL A 76 -23.50 1.83 18.24
C VAL A 76 -24.96 2.11 18.57
N ASP A 77 -25.24 2.57 19.79
CA ASP A 77 -26.55 3.13 20.13
C ASP A 77 -26.56 4.62 19.77
N PRO A 78 -27.25 5.04 18.69
CA PRO A 78 -27.24 6.44 18.27
C PRO A 78 -27.98 7.37 19.25
N ALA A 79 -28.80 6.86 20.16
CA ALA A 79 -29.51 7.67 21.14
C ALA A 79 -28.66 8.00 22.38
N THR A 80 -27.70 7.13 22.70
CA THR A 80 -26.84 7.27 23.89
C THR A 80 -25.37 7.43 23.54
N GLU A 81 -25.02 7.31 22.26
CA GLU A 81 -23.65 7.31 21.72
C GLU A 81 -22.76 6.23 22.35
N THR A 82 -23.36 5.17 22.92
CA THR A 82 -22.60 4.07 23.50
C THR A 82 -22.08 3.13 22.43
N LEU A 83 -20.80 2.78 22.55
CA LEU A 83 -20.11 1.83 21.70
C LEU A 83 -19.89 0.53 22.49
N GLU A 84 -20.39 -0.58 21.97
CA GLU A 84 -20.19 -1.92 22.54
C GLU A 84 -19.57 -2.84 21.50
N HIS A 85 -18.60 -3.66 21.89
CA HIS A 85 -18.06 -4.68 20.99
C HIS A 85 -19.07 -5.83 20.86
N GLN A 86 -19.26 -6.35 19.65
CA GLN A 86 -20.11 -7.54 19.47
C GLN A 86 -19.51 -8.76 20.17
N ASP A 87 -20.36 -9.75 20.43
CA ASP A 87 -19.92 -11.06 20.93
C ASP A 87 -18.84 -11.62 20.00
N GLN A 88 -17.76 -12.16 20.59
CA GLN A 88 -16.60 -12.72 19.87
C GLN A 88 -15.77 -11.72 19.05
N TYR A 89 -15.83 -10.41 19.37
CA TYR A 89 -14.94 -9.39 18.79
C TYR A 89 -13.47 -9.81 18.79
N GLY A 90 -12.87 -9.83 17.61
CA GLY A 90 -11.48 -10.24 17.35
C GLY A 90 -11.20 -11.74 17.50
N GLN A 91 -12.24 -12.58 17.58
CA GLN A 91 -12.12 -14.03 17.80
C GLN A 91 -12.59 -14.87 16.60
N LEU A 92 -13.11 -14.24 15.54
CA LEU A 92 -13.66 -14.89 14.35
C LEU A 92 -12.96 -14.40 13.07
N PRO A 93 -11.62 -14.56 12.95
CA PRO A 93 -10.92 -14.19 11.74
C PRO A 93 -11.43 -15.02 10.57
N SER A 94 -11.90 -14.34 9.52
CA SER A 94 -12.44 -14.98 8.32
C SER A 94 -11.45 -14.91 7.16
N GLN A 95 -10.58 -13.90 7.15
CA GLN A 95 -9.52 -13.74 6.16
C GLN A 95 -8.17 -14.17 6.73
N VAL A 96 -7.29 -14.66 5.86
CA VAL A 96 -5.95 -15.13 6.26
C VAL A 96 -5.15 -14.02 6.94
N TYR A 97 -5.22 -12.78 6.45
CA TYR A 97 -4.47 -11.65 7.02
C TYR A 97 -4.98 -11.22 8.41
N GLU A 98 -6.21 -11.57 8.79
CA GLU A 98 -6.73 -11.34 10.15
C GLU A 98 -6.14 -12.31 11.18
N THR A 99 -5.45 -13.37 10.73
CA THR A 99 -4.75 -14.32 11.59
C THR A 99 -3.29 -13.95 11.84
N PHE A 100 -2.80 -12.86 11.26
CA PHE A 100 -1.41 -12.43 11.44
C PHE A 100 -1.14 -12.06 12.90
N ASP A 101 0.00 -12.53 13.43
CA ASP A 101 0.40 -12.36 14.84
C ASP A 101 0.52 -10.88 15.25
N ILE A 102 0.86 -10.02 14.29
CA ILE A 102 1.08 -8.59 14.52
C ILE A 102 0.07 -7.81 13.69
N GLN A 103 -0.79 -7.07 14.38
CA GLN A 103 -1.76 -6.15 13.81
C GLN A 103 -1.55 -4.78 14.44
N MET A 104 -1.40 -3.75 13.60
CA MET A 104 -1.12 -2.39 14.06
C MET A 104 -2.02 -1.40 13.34
N GLY A 105 -2.53 -0.43 14.09
CA GLY A 105 -3.14 0.77 13.52
C GLY A 105 -2.07 1.74 13.04
N MET A 106 -2.34 2.43 11.94
CA MET A 106 -1.44 3.43 11.37
C MET A 106 -2.22 4.69 10.99
N SER A 107 -1.60 5.86 11.18
CA SER A 107 -2.18 7.12 10.71
C SER A 107 -1.70 7.44 9.29
N HIS A 108 -2.64 7.58 8.37
CA HIS A 108 -2.38 7.79 6.95
C HIS A 108 -2.58 9.24 6.48
N HIS A 109 -2.84 10.21 7.38
CA HIS A 109 -3.04 11.62 7.02
C HIS A 109 -1.94 12.15 6.08
N SER A 110 -2.29 12.94 5.06
CA SER A 110 -1.30 13.65 4.24
C SER A 110 -0.98 15.00 4.87
N LEU A 111 -0.13 15.81 4.24
CA LEU A 111 0.10 17.19 4.67
C LEU A 111 -1.11 18.11 4.45
N ASN A 112 -2.07 17.70 3.60
CA ASN A 112 -3.35 18.40 3.42
C ASN A 112 -4.31 18.09 4.57
N SER A 113 -4.30 16.86 5.05
CA SER A 113 -5.24 16.37 6.05
C SER A 113 -4.92 16.91 7.45
N PRO A 114 -5.92 17.05 8.33
CA PRO A 114 -5.66 17.24 9.75
C PRO A 114 -4.88 16.03 10.31
N VAL A 115 -3.98 16.28 11.24
CA VAL A 115 -3.29 15.21 11.97
C VAL A 115 -4.32 14.43 12.77
N TYR A 116 -4.27 13.10 12.68
CA TYR A 116 -5.25 12.22 13.33
C TYR A 116 -5.43 12.56 14.81
N ASN A 117 -6.67 12.88 15.17
CA ASN A 117 -7.14 13.04 16.54
C ASN A 117 -8.35 12.12 16.73
N GLY A 118 -8.25 11.20 17.69
CA GLY A 118 -9.34 10.26 17.97
C GLY A 118 -10.61 10.98 18.41
N ASP A 119 -10.53 11.95 19.31
CA ASP A 119 -11.72 12.64 19.82
C ASP A 119 -12.47 13.34 18.68
N ASP A 120 -11.75 14.03 17.80
CA ASP A 120 -12.35 14.72 16.65
C ASP A 120 -12.93 13.72 15.63
N ALA A 121 -12.17 12.69 15.27
CA ALA A 121 -12.60 11.68 14.30
C ALA A 121 -13.84 10.88 14.74
N TRP A 122 -14.01 10.69 16.06
CA TRP A 122 -15.15 9.95 16.62
C TRP A 122 -16.35 10.84 16.97
N SER A 123 -16.14 12.13 17.25
CA SER A 123 -17.22 13.06 17.63
C SER A 123 -17.83 13.83 16.46
N ASP A 124 -17.12 13.93 15.33
CA ASP A 124 -17.58 14.64 14.14
C ASP A 124 -17.31 13.82 12.87
N PHE A 125 -18.39 13.30 12.28
CA PHE A 125 -18.30 12.53 11.04
C PHE A 125 -17.71 13.36 9.88
N ASP A 126 -17.96 14.66 9.85
CA ASP A 126 -17.46 15.53 8.78
C ASP A 126 -15.96 15.80 8.91
N TRP A 127 -15.40 15.68 10.13
CA TRP A 127 -13.96 15.86 10.36
C TRP A 127 -13.12 14.88 9.54
N ALA A 128 -13.57 13.61 9.46
CA ALA A 128 -12.88 12.57 8.68
C ALA A 128 -12.86 12.87 7.17
N ASN A 129 -13.75 13.76 6.69
CA ASN A 129 -13.88 14.16 5.30
C ASN A 129 -13.11 15.46 4.97
N ILE A 130 -12.41 16.06 5.93
CA ILE A 130 -11.61 17.27 5.70
C ILE A 130 -10.29 16.87 5.02
N ASP A 131 -10.17 17.19 3.73
CA ASP A 131 -8.98 16.98 2.91
C ASP A 131 -8.33 15.60 3.12
N PRO A 132 -9.07 14.49 2.96
CA PRO A 132 -8.55 13.16 3.19
C PRO A 132 -7.32 12.89 2.31
N THR A 133 -6.40 12.05 2.81
CA THR A 133 -5.23 11.64 2.02
C THR A 133 -5.68 10.99 0.72
N ASP A 134 -4.93 11.23 -0.35
CA ASP A 134 -5.08 10.47 -1.58
C ASP A 134 -4.10 9.28 -1.64
N SER A 135 -4.27 8.40 -2.62
CA SER A 135 -3.38 7.23 -2.84
C SER A 135 -1.92 7.64 -3.10
N ALA A 136 -1.66 8.83 -3.66
CA ALA A 136 -0.30 9.27 -3.96
C ALA A 136 0.48 9.66 -2.69
N ALA A 137 -0.11 10.50 -1.83
CA ALA A 137 0.55 10.90 -0.59
C ALA A 137 0.71 9.73 0.39
N SER A 138 -0.31 8.87 0.48
CA SER A 138 -0.25 7.68 1.34
C SER A 138 0.73 6.64 0.78
N GLY A 139 0.73 6.39 -0.52
CA GLY A 139 1.70 5.53 -1.21
C GLY A 139 3.14 6.02 -1.01
N THR A 140 3.40 7.31 -1.19
CA THR A 140 4.71 7.93 -0.94
C THR A 140 5.15 7.74 0.51
N SER A 141 4.24 7.94 1.47
CA SER A 141 4.54 7.74 2.89
C SER A 141 4.91 6.29 3.21
N LEU A 142 4.21 5.32 2.61
CA LEU A 142 4.51 3.89 2.76
C LEU A 142 5.84 3.51 2.11
N ALA A 143 6.11 4.02 0.92
CA ALA A 143 7.28 3.66 0.13
C ALA A 143 8.57 4.34 0.62
N THR A 144 8.50 5.55 1.18
CA THR A 144 9.67 6.39 1.51
C THR A 144 9.81 6.68 3.01
N GLY A 145 8.74 6.54 3.79
CA GLY A 145 8.68 7.00 5.19
C GLY A 145 8.50 8.52 5.36
N VAL A 146 8.28 9.28 4.27
CA VAL A 146 8.13 10.73 4.28
C VAL A 146 6.69 11.13 3.93
N LYS A 147 6.07 11.98 4.76
CA LYS A 147 4.76 12.59 4.49
C LYS A 147 4.88 13.66 3.41
N THR A 148 3.89 13.74 2.53
CA THR A 148 3.86 14.69 1.41
C THR A 148 2.44 15.23 1.15
N TRP A 149 2.29 16.11 0.16
CA TRP A 149 1.01 16.66 -0.28
C TRP A 149 0.22 15.66 -1.13
N ASN A 150 -1.11 15.74 -1.10
CA ASN A 150 -1.99 14.97 -1.97
C ASN A 150 -1.58 15.20 -3.44
N GLY A 151 -1.54 14.11 -4.20
CA GLY A 151 -1.11 14.11 -5.60
C GLY A 151 0.39 13.97 -5.83
N PHE A 152 1.24 14.07 -4.80
CA PHE A 152 2.69 13.92 -4.94
C PHE A 152 3.11 12.44 -4.82
N LEU A 153 3.99 11.99 -5.72
CA LEU A 153 4.54 10.63 -5.76
C LEU A 153 6.05 10.70 -5.56
N GLY A 154 6.58 10.02 -4.54
CA GLY A 154 8.03 9.88 -4.34
C GLY A 154 8.78 11.19 -4.07
N VAL A 155 8.09 12.30 -3.82
CA VAL A 155 8.70 13.61 -3.53
C VAL A 155 8.21 14.13 -2.18
N ASP A 156 9.05 14.92 -1.51
CA ASP A 156 8.69 15.60 -0.28
C ASP A 156 7.82 16.85 -0.53
N ALA A 157 7.55 17.60 0.54
CA ALA A 157 6.72 18.81 0.50
C ALA A 157 7.27 19.93 -0.40
N ASP A 158 8.58 19.91 -0.69
CA ASP A 158 9.29 20.87 -1.52
C ASP A 158 9.55 20.31 -2.94
N GLU A 159 8.82 19.26 -3.34
CA GLU A 159 8.95 18.55 -4.63
C GLU A 159 10.33 17.90 -4.83
N THR A 160 11.10 17.69 -3.75
CA THR A 160 12.41 17.03 -3.84
C THR A 160 12.23 15.52 -3.83
N PRO A 161 12.83 14.78 -4.79
CA PRO A 161 12.79 13.32 -4.79
C PRO A 161 13.31 12.70 -3.49
N VAL A 162 12.57 11.76 -2.94
CA VAL A 162 12.91 11.00 -1.73
C VAL A 162 13.06 9.52 -2.08
N PRO A 163 14.19 8.88 -1.76
CA PRO A 163 14.40 7.46 -2.05
C PRO A 163 13.32 6.57 -1.42
N ASN A 164 12.84 5.59 -2.17
CA ASN A 164 11.86 4.61 -1.74
C ASN A 164 12.50 3.25 -1.42
N VAL A 165 11.73 2.34 -0.80
CA VAL A 165 12.21 1.03 -0.37
C VAL A 165 12.58 0.11 -1.54
N ALA A 166 11.94 0.26 -2.72
CA ALA A 166 12.33 -0.50 -3.91
C ALA A 166 13.72 -0.07 -4.40
N GLU A 167 13.98 1.23 -4.51
CA GLU A 167 15.32 1.75 -4.83
C GLU A 167 16.37 1.26 -3.83
N ALA A 168 16.07 1.34 -2.53
CA ALA A 168 16.97 0.85 -1.49
C ALA A 168 17.21 -0.67 -1.58
N ALA A 169 16.22 -1.46 -2.03
CA ALA A 169 16.39 -2.88 -2.28
C ALA A 169 17.26 -3.14 -3.51
N ALA A 170 17.01 -2.45 -4.61
CA ALA A 170 17.78 -2.55 -5.85
C ALA A 170 19.26 -2.18 -5.65
N ASP A 171 19.56 -1.15 -4.84
CA ASP A 171 20.92 -0.76 -4.45
C ASP A 171 21.71 -1.88 -3.74
N THR A 172 21.00 -2.87 -3.20
CA THR A 172 21.61 -4.05 -2.56
C THR A 172 21.66 -5.29 -3.46
N GLY A 173 21.31 -5.15 -4.75
CA GLY A 173 21.24 -6.24 -5.72
C GLY A 173 20.06 -7.17 -5.52
N ARG A 174 18.97 -6.71 -4.88
CA ARG A 174 17.72 -7.47 -4.74
C ARG A 174 16.79 -7.12 -5.88
N SER A 175 16.01 -8.11 -6.32
CA SER A 175 14.95 -7.88 -7.28
C SER A 175 13.80 -7.08 -6.67
N THR A 176 13.17 -6.24 -7.49
CA THR A 176 12.05 -5.39 -7.06
C THR A 176 10.92 -5.39 -8.07
N GLY A 177 9.70 -5.07 -7.63
CA GLY A 177 8.59 -5.02 -8.55
C GLY A 177 7.28 -4.58 -7.94
N VAL A 178 6.36 -4.21 -8.83
CA VAL A 178 4.99 -3.82 -8.53
C VAL A 178 4.02 -4.62 -9.38
N VAL A 179 2.93 -5.07 -8.78
CA VAL A 179 1.83 -5.77 -9.44
C VAL A 179 0.53 -5.14 -8.97
N SER A 180 -0.34 -4.79 -9.92
CA SER A 180 -1.54 -4.01 -9.65
C SER A 180 -2.73 -4.53 -10.44
N SER A 181 -3.93 -4.42 -9.87
CA SER A 181 -5.20 -4.66 -10.57
C SER A 181 -5.74 -3.42 -11.30
N VAL A 182 -5.07 -2.28 -11.16
CA VAL A 182 -5.35 -1.00 -11.83
C VAL A 182 -4.14 -0.63 -12.70
N PRO A 183 -4.12 0.52 -13.41
CA PRO A 183 -3.06 0.82 -14.35
C PRO A 183 -1.71 0.84 -13.67
N PHE A 184 -0.67 0.34 -14.35
CA PHE A 184 0.66 0.21 -13.77
C PHE A 184 1.22 1.55 -13.28
N GLY A 185 0.87 2.66 -13.95
CA GLY A 185 1.24 4.02 -13.57
C GLY A 185 0.27 4.72 -12.61
N HIS A 186 -0.75 4.01 -12.10
CA HIS A 186 -1.62 4.55 -11.06
C HIS A 186 -0.82 4.87 -9.78
N ALA A 187 -1.32 5.76 -8.92
CA ALA A 187 -0.56 6.30 -7.79
C ALA A 187 0.04 5.22 -6.87
N THR A 188 -0.72 4.18 -6.53
CA THR A 188 -0.30 3.14 -5.59
C THR A 188 0.92 2.36 -6.07
N PRO A 189 0.95 1.78 -7.30
CA PRO A 189 2.18 1.20 -7.85
C PRO A 189 3.26 2.26 -8.17
N ALA A 190 2.87 3.42 -8.71
CA ALA A 190 3.82 4.48 -9.10
C ALA A 190 4.62 5.05 -7.92
N ALA A 191 4.08 5.03 -6.70
CA ALA A 191 4.77 5.48 -5.49
C ALA A 191 6.06 4.68 -5.18
N TRP A 192 6.22 3.49 -5.78
CA TRP A 192 7.39 2.63 -5.61
C TRP A 192 8.37 2.69 -6.78
N GLY A 193 8.08 3.47 -7.83
CA GLY A 193 8.89 3.52 -9.05
C GLY A 193 8.99 4.90 -9.71
N SER A 194 8.48 5.95 -9.08
CA SER A 194 8.48 7.30 -9.65
C SER A 194 8.54 8.40 -8.59
N HIS A 195 9.08 9.54 -9.01
CA HIS A 195 9.23 10.78 -8.26
C HIS A 195 8.69 11.93 -9.11
N VAL A 196 7.44 12.31 -8.88
CA VAL A 196 6.74 13.38 -9.59
C VAL A 196 5.85 14.20 -8.65
N ALA A 197 5.79 15.51 -8.86
CA ALA A 197 4.89 16.41 -8.11
C ALA A 197 3.41 16.28 -8.51
N SER A 198 3.09 15.42 -9.49
CA SER A 198 1.71 15.17 -9.88
C SER A 198 1.52 13.73 -10.33
N ARG A 199 0.63 13.01 -9.63
CA ARG A 199 0.15 11.67 -10.01
C ARG A 199 -0.54 11.61 -11.37
N GLY A 200 -0.84 12.76 -11.98
CA GLY A 200 -1.36 12.86 -13.34
C GLY A 200 -0.28 12.93 -14.43
N ALA A 201 1.01 12.95 -14.07
CA ALA A 201 2.12 12.97 -15.01
C ALA A 201 2.39 11.58 -15.63
N ASN A 202 1.36 10.93 -16.15
CA ASN A 202 1.37 9.50 -16.52
C ASN A 202 2.55 9.08 -17.41
N HIS A 203 2.87 9.85 -18.46
CA HIS A 203 3.98 9.49 -19.36
C HIS A 203 5.35 9.65 -18.70
N GLU A 204 5.49 10.62 -17.80
CA GLU A 204 6.71 10.78 -17.01
C GLU A 204 6.84 9.64 -16.01
N ILE A 205 5.75 9.29 -15.31
CA ILE A 205 5.67 8.13 -14.42
C ILE A 205 6.05 6.86 -15.17
N ALA A 206 5.47 6.61 -16.34
CA ALA A 206 5.77 5.44 -17.15
C ALA A 206 7.25 5.40 -17.55
N GLY A 207 7.81 6.54 -17.98
CA GLY A 207 9.23 6.63 -18.31
C GLY A 207 10.14 6.33 -17.13
N GLN A 208 9.82 6.84 -15.94
CA GLN A 208 10.59 6.57 -14.72
C GLN A 208 10.47 5.10 -14.27
N MET A 209 9.28 4.51 -14.37
CA MET A 209 9.08 3.10 -13.98
C MET A 209 9.77 2.14 -14.95
N ILE A 210 9.61 2.32 -16.26
CA ILE A 210 10.20 1.45 -17.30
C ILE A 210 11.74 1.50 -17.28
N ASN A 211 12.32 2.68 -17.04
CA ASN A 211 13.78 2.86 -17.03
C ASN A 211 14.37 2.85 -15.61
N GLY A 212 13.55 2.54 -14.61
CA GLY A 212 13.89 2.59 -13.20
C GLY A 212 14.42 1.25 -12.67
N PRO A 213 14.52 1.12 -11.34
CA PRO A 213 15.09 -0.07 -10.68
C PRO A 213 14.12 -1.25 -10.57
N LEU A 214 12.88 -1.12 -11.07
CA LEU A 214 11.87 -2.18 -10.99
C LEU A 214 12.17 -3.27 -12.02
N ASP A 215 12.25 -4.52 -11.58
CA ASP A 215 12.42 -5.67 -12.49
C ASP A 215 11.08 -6.20 -12.97
N VAL A 216 10.03 -6.08 -12.16
CA VAL A 216 8.68 -6.55 -12.50
C VAL A 216 7.69 -5.41 -12.41
N ILE A 217 7.02 -5.11 -13.52
CA ILE A 217 5.89 -4.18 -13.56
C ILE A 217 4.72 -4.90 -14.20
N ILE A 218 3.64 -5.13 -13.47
CA ILE A 218 2.41 -5.71 -14.02
C ILE A 218 1.21 -4.86 -13.63
N GLY A 219 0.38 -4.49 -14.60
CA GLY A 219 -0.87 -3.77 -14.33
C GLY A 219 -1.75 -3.61 -15.55
N ALA A 220 -2.91 -3.00 -15.36
CA ALA A 220 -3.77 -2.55 -16.45
C ALA A 220 -3.18 -1.29 -17.14
N GLY A 221 -4.00 -0.55 -17.88
CA GLY A 221 -3.58 0.68 -18.55
C GLY A 221 -3.38 0.49 -20.05
N HIS A 222 -3.92 -0.57 -20.63
CA HIS A 222 -3.65 -0.92 -22.01
C HIS A 222 -4.32 0.09 -22.96
N PRO A 223 -3.57 0.72 -23.88
CA PRO A 223 -4.12 1.77 -24.74
C PRO A 223 -5.10 1.22 -25.79
N LEU A 224 -4.96 -0.04 -26.17
CA LEU A 224 -5.72 -0.70 -27.23
C LEU A 224 -6.94 -1.52 -26.77
N TYR A 225 -7.23 -1.61 -25.47
CA TYR A 225 -8.37 -2.35 -24.94
C TYR A 225 -9.22 -1.46 -24.04
N ASP A 226 -10.53 -1.60 -24.09
CA ASP A 226 -11.47 -0.96 -23.14
C ASP A 226 -11.54 -1.73 -21.82
N ASP A 227 -12.44 -1.31 -20.93
CA ASP A 227 -12.70 -2.04 -19.68
C ASP A 227 -13.42 -3.36 -19.92
N ASP A 228 -14.01 -3.67 -21.06
CA ASP A 228 -14.56 -5.02 -21.33
C ASP A 228 -13.52 -5.97 -21.94
N ALA A 229 -12.23 -5.59 -21.88
CA ALA A 229 -11.13 -6.27 -22.54
C ALA A 229 -11.39 -6.44 -24.06
N GLN A 230 -12.14 -5.51 -24.66
CA GLN A 230 -12.39 -5.47 -26.10
C GLN A 230 -11.42 -4.50 -26.79
N PRO A 231 -10.92 -4.84 -27.99
CA PRO A 231 -10.10 -3.93 -28.76
C PRO A 231 -10.82 -2.62 -29.08
N ARG A 232 -10.09 -1.50 -29.01
CA ARG A 232 -10.58 -0.15 -29.31
C ARG A 232 -9.52 0.67 -30.05
N ASP A 233 -9.91 1.88 -30.47
CA ASP A 233 -8.95 2.88 -30.92
C ASP A 233 -8.00 3.27 -29.78
N ALA A 234 -6.73 3.47 -30.12
CA ALA A 234 -5.68 3.67 -29.13
C ALA A 234 -5.89 4.94 -28.29
N GLU A 235 -5.85 4.80 -26.96
CA GLU A 235 -5.75 5.93 -26.03
C GLU A 235 -4.51 5.84 -25.16
N TRP A 236 -3.57 6.74 -25.42
CA TRP A 236 -2.25 6.79 -24.79
C TRP A 236 -2.28 7.52 -23.44
N VAL A 237 -3.13 7.08 -22.51
CA VAL A 237 -3.30 7.74 -21.20
C VAL A 237 -2.15 7.41 -20.25
N TRP A 238 -1.79 6.13 -20.14
CA TRP A 238 -0.86 5.63 -19.11
C TRP A 238 0.59 5.54 -19.57
N LEU A 239 0.81 5.51 -20.89
CA LEU A 239 2.10 5.60 -21.54
C LEU A 239 1.91 6.25 -22.92
N SER A 240 2.97 6.84 -23.46
CA SER A 240 2.96 7.37 -24.82
C SER A 240 3.02 6.27 -25.86
N GLU A 241 2.63 6.59 -27.10
CA GLU A 241 2.77 5.67 -28.24
C GLU A 241 4.24 5.25 -28.45
N ASP A 242 5.18 6.17 -28.31
CA ASP A 242 6.61 5.88 -28.42
C ASP A 242 7.07 4.90 -27.32
N GLN A 243 6.64 5.11 -26.07
CA GLN A 243 6.97 4.20 -24.95
C GLN A 243 6.40 2.79 -25.18
N TYR A 244 5.18 2.69 -25.69
CA TYR A 244 4.58 1.40 -26.04
C TYR A 244 5.37 0.72 -27.17
N ASN A 245 5.71 1.46 -28.22
CA ASN A 245 6.47 0.94 -29.35
C ASN A 245 7.89 0.51 -28.95
N ASP A 246 8.52 1.22 -28.01
CA ASP A 246 9.83 0.85 -27.46
C ASP A 246 9.75 -0.45 -26.65
N LEU A 247 8.72 -0.62 -25.81
CA LEU A 247 8.47 -1.87 -25.09
C LEU A 247 8.20 -3.03 -26.05
N ALA A 248 7.19 -2.89 -26.92
CA ALA A 248 6.77 -3.92 -27.86
C ALA A 248 7.84 -4.26 -28.91
N GLY A 249 8.67 -3.28 -29.28
CA GLY A 249 9.78 -3.43 -30.21
C GLY A 249 11.06 -4.00 -29.58
N GLY A 250 11.10 -4.20 -28.25
CA GLY A 250 12.27 -4.69 -27.53
C GLY A 250 13.42 -3.68 -27.47
N ALA A 251 13.10 -2.38 -27.48
CA ALA A 251 14.08 -1.30 -27.30
C ALA A 251 14.40 -1.02 -25.82
N THR A 252 13.61 -1.58 -24.89
CA THR A 252 13.85 -1.52 -23.43
C THR A 252 14.54 -2.80 -22.92
N GLU A 253 15.07 -2.78 -21.70
CA GLU A 253 15.62 -3.97 -21.05
C GLU A 253 14.52 -4.96 -20.61
N MET A 254 13.28 -4.50 -20.47
CA MET A 254 12.15 -5.30 -20.05
C MET A 254 11.61 -6.19 -21.16
N THR A 255 11.27 -7.44 -20.81
CA THR A 255 10.46 -8.29 -21.68
C THR A 255 9.00 -7.85 -21.60
N PHE A 256 8.44 -7.39 -22.73
CA PHE A 256 7.05 -6.94 -22.81
C PHE A 256 6.10 -8.12 -23.01
N LEU A 257 5.05 -8.19 -22.17
CA LEU A 257 3.99 -9.20 -22.21
C LEU A 257 2.65 -8.49 -22.22
N ASP A 258 1.82 -8.69 -23.24
CA ASP A 258 0.53 -7.99 -23.37
C ASP A 258 -0.65 -8.94 -23.66
N THR A 259 -0.43 -10.25 -23.50
CA THR A 259 -1.48 -11.26 -23.61
C THR A 259 -1.74 -12.00 -22.30
N ASN A 260 -2.98 -12.44 -22.10
CA ASN A 260 -3.35 -13.21 -20.91
C ASN A 260 -2.59 -14.54 -20.81
N ASP A 261 -2.26 -15.17 -21.95
CA ASP A 261 -1.54 -16.45 -21.95
C ASP A 261 -0.09 -16.29 -21.49
N GLU A 262 0.61 -15.24 -21.93
CA GLU A 262 1.97 -14.91 -21.48
C GLU A 262 1.99 -14.57 -19.98
N LEU A 263 1.06 -13.73 -19.54
CA LEU A 263 0.96 -13.32 -18.13
C LEU A 263 0.62 -14.52 -17.23
N ARG A 264 -0.28 -15.42 -17.66
CA ARG A 264 -0.59 -16.67 -16.95
C ARG A 264 0.61 -17.63 -16.92
N ALA A 265 1.40 -17.71 -17.99
CA ALA A 265 2.60 -18.54 -18.01
C ALA A 265 3.62 -18.05 -16.97
N VAL A 266 3.89 -16.74 -16.91
CA VAL A 266 4.78 -16.14 -15.90
C VAL A 266 4.23 -16.37 -14.49
N ALA A 267 2.94 -16.17 -14.26
CA ALA A 267 2.30 -16.41 -12.97
C ALA A 267 2.43 -17.89 -12.51
N GLN A 268 2.55 -18.83 -13.45
CA GLN A 268 2.77 -20.25 -13.19
C GLN A 268 4.26 -20.61 -13.07
N GLY A 269 5.16 -19.64 -13.12
CA GLY A 269 6.61 -19.85 -13.05
C GLY A 269 7.22 -20.39 -14.34
N GLN A 270 6.54 -20.25 -15.47
CA GLN A 270 6.99 -20.68 -16.79
C GLN A 270 7.60 -19.50 -17.53
N GLU A 271 8.78 -19.71 -18.13
CA GLU A 271 9.46 -18.72 -18.99
C GLU A 271 9.62 -17.32 -18.36
N VAL A 272 9.75 -17.26 -17.03
CA VAL A 272 9.83 -15.99 -16.26
C VAL A 272 11.09 -15.23 -16.66
N PRO A 273 10.97 -14.05 -17.30
CA PRO A 273 12.12 -13.22 -17.66
C PRO A 273 12.80 -12.65 -16.41
N GLU A 274 14.07 -12.21 -16.55
CA GLU A 274 14.76 -11.50 -15.46
C GLU A 274 14.10 -10.15 -15.16
N GLN A 275 13.66 -9.44 -16.22
CA GLN A 275 12.89 -8.21 -16.13
C GLN A 275 11.70 -8.25 -17.08
N LEU A 276 10.52 -7.86 -16.61
CA LEU A 276 9.29 -7.91 -17.39
C LEU A 276 8.37 -6.72 -17.15
N PHE A 277 7.69 -6.32 -18.23
CA PHE A 277 6.60 -5.37 -18.23
C PHE A 277 5.34 -6.07 -18.75
N GLY A 278 4.43 -6.40 -17.85
CA GLY A 278 3.15 -7.02 -18.13
C GLY A 278 2.03 -6.00 -18.23
N LEU A 279 1.52 -5.75 -19.43
CA LEU A 279 0.39 -4.86 -19.66
C LEU A 279 -0.86 -5.70 -19.90
N VAL A 280 -1.69 -5.87 -18.88
CA VAL A 280 -2.92 -6.67 -18.98
C VAL A 280 -3.83 -6.02 -20.04
N PRO A 281 -4.38 -6.78 -21.02
CA PRO A 281 -5.18 -6.25 -22.12
C PRO A 281 -6.58 -5.75 -21.68
N VAL A 282 -6.58 -4.69 -20.87
CA VAL A 282 -7.75 -3.97 -20.35
C VAL A 282 -7.37 -2.52 -19.99
N ALA A 283 -8.33 -1.60 -20.09
CA ALA A 283 -8.09 -0.16 -19.91
C ALA A 283 -7.71 0.22 -18.48
N GLU A 284 -8.62 0.12 -17.51
CA GLU A 284 -8.47 0.81 -16.22
C GLU A 284 -8.50 -0.13 -15.01
N THR A 285 -9.01 -1.35 -15.14
CA THR A 285 -9.20 -2.21 -13.97
C THR A 285 -9.35 -3.66 -14.37
N LEU A 286 -8.95 -4.59 -13.50
CA LEU A 286 -9.21 -6.02 -13.68
C LEU A 286 -10.62 -6.43 -13.21
N GLN A 287 -11.29 -5.60 -12.41
CA GLN A 287 -12.44 -6.04 -11.61
C GLN A 287 -13.69 -5.16 -11.72
N PHE A 288 -13.55 -3.91 -12.18
CA PHE A 288 -14.63 -2.92 -12.16
C PHE A 288 -14.96 -2.40 -13.57
N ASN A 289 -15.94 -1.49 -13.70
CA ASN A 289 -16.31 -0.81 -14.95
C ASN A 289 -16.66 -1.67 -16.17
N ARG A 290 -16.83 -2.99 -16.02
CA ARG A 290 -17.35 -3.82 -17.10
C ARG A 290 -18.77 -3.40 -17.45
N SER A 291 -19.12 -3.31 -18.73
CA SER A 291 -20.49 -3.02 -19.17
C SER A 291 -21.48 -4.08 -18.66
N SER A 292 -21.03 -5.33 -18.49
CA SER A 292 -21.83 -6.39 -17.88
C SER A 292 -22.17 -6.15 -16.40
N LEU A 293 -21.41 -5.31 -15.69
CA LEU A 293 -21.68 -4.91 -14.32
C LEU A 293 -22.69 -3.75 -14.26
N GLU A 294 -22.80 -2.93 -15.31
CA GLU A 294 -23.67 -1.75 -15.32
C GLU A 294 -25.16 -2.13 -15.22
N GLU A 295 -25.56 -3.26 -15.79
CA GLU A 295 -26.92 -3.80 -15.68
C GLU A 295 -27.19 -4.48 -14.32
N ALA A 296 -26.14 -4.95 -13.64
CA ALA A 296 -26.22 -5.68 -12.38
C ALA A 296 -26.11 -4.76 -11.13
N GLU A 297 -25.43 -3.62 -11.27
CA GLU A 297 -25.09 -2.72 -10.18
C GLU A 297 -25.60 -1.28 -10.41
N PRO A 298 -26.77 -0.89 -9.90
CA PRO A 298 -27.14 0.52 -9.85
C PRO A 298 -26.21 1.24 -8.86
N ARG A 299 -25.19 1.92 -9.40
CA ARG A 299 -24.22 2.73 -8.65
C ARG A 299 -24.89 3.93 -7.98
N ARG A 300 -24.20 4.54 -7.01
CA ARG A 300 -24.58 5.82 -6.38
C ARG A 300 -24.82 6.92 -7.44
N ASP A 301 -24.05 6.90 -8.51
CA ASP A 301 -24.14 7.87 -9.62
C ASP A 301 -25.22 7.51 -10.66
N ASN A 302 -25.79 6.30 -10.58
CA ASN A 302 -26.90 5.80 -11.40
C ASN A 302 -28.22 5.71 -10.62
N GLY A 303 -28.41 6.60 -9.64
CA GLY A 303 -29.71 6.79 -8.97
C GLY A 303 -29.98 5.88 -7.77
N ARG A 304 -28.96 5.23 -7.19
CA ARG A 304 -29.09 4.55 -5.90
C ARG A 304 -29.29 5.57 -4.78
N GLU A 305 -30.41 5.47 -4.07
CA GLU A 305 -30.68 6.25 -2.85
C GLU A 305 -29.91 5.65 -1.67
N ASP A 306 -29.09 6.49 -1.01
CA ASP A 306 -28.36 6.10 0.21
C ASP A 306 -29.36 5.65 1.30
N GLY A 307 -29.10 4.51 1.92
CA GLY A 307 -29.93 3.96 3.00
C GLY A 307 -31.08 3.03 2.55
N VAL A 308 -31.24 2.78 1.24
CA VAL A 308 -32.16 1.75 0.74
C VAL A 308 -31.43 0.40 0.67
N PRO A 309 -31.90 -0.65 1.38
CA PRO A 309 -31.31 -1.99 1.30
C PRO A 309 -31.38 -2.56 -0.12
N LEU A 310 -30.42 -3.41 -0.47
CA LEU A 310 -30.51 -4.19 -1.71
C LEU A 310 -31.74 -5.10 -1.64
N GLU A 311 -32.51 -5.15 -2.74
CA GLU A 311 -33.63 -6.08 -2.85
C GLU A 311 -33.11 -7.52 -3.00
N ASP A 312 -33.86 -8.50 -2.50
CA ASP A 312 -33.53 -9.92 -2.66
C ASP A 312 -33.40 -10.29 -4.15
N GLY A 313 -32.24 -10.81 -4.54
CA GLY A 313 -31.95 -11.26 -5.91
C GLY A 313 -31.27 -10.22 -6.82
N VAL A 314 -30.89 -9.05 -6.30
CA VAL A 314 -29.96 -8.14 -7.01
C VAL A 314 -28.58 -8.83 -7.09
N PRO A 315 -28.00 -8.98 -8.29
CA PRO A 315 -26.68 -9.59 -8.42
C PRO A 315 -25.65 -8.78 -7.64
N LEU A 316 -24.88 -9.43 -6.77
CA LEU A 316 -23.84 -8.78 -5.99
C LEU A 316 -22.61 -8.51 -6.89
N PRO A 317 -21.75 -7.52 -6.60
CA PRO A 317 -20.68 -7.06 -7.50
C PRO A 317 -19.75 -8.15 -8.07
N PHE A 318 -19.69 -9.31 -7.42
CA PHE A 318 -18.84 -10.45 -7.75
C PHE A 318 -19.61 -11.67 -8.33
N GLU A 319 -20.93 -11.58 -8.47
CA GLU A 319 -21.78 -12.59 -9.13
C GLU A 319 -21.83 -12.47 -10.67
N PRO A 320 -21.66 -11.29 -11.28
CA PRO A 320 -21.34 -11.18 -12.70
C PRO A 320 -20.07 -11.98 -12.91
N ALA A 321 -20.13 -12.95 -13.84
CA ALA A 321 -19.07 -13.90 -14.10
C ALA A 321 -17.72 -13.19 -13.99
N MET A 322 -16.81 -13.72 -13.15
CA MET A 322 -15.40 -13.34 -13.19
C MET A 322 -14.98 -13.46 -14.65
N ASN A 323 -15.01 -12.34 -15.37
CA ASN A 323 -14.61 -12.32 -16.75
C ASN A 323 -13.11 -12.58 -16.71
N ASP A 324 -12.70 -13.58 -17.47
CA ASP A 324 -11.41 -14.25 -17.45
C ASP A 324 -10.30 -13.32 -18.03
N VAL A 325 -10.17 -12.12 -17.45
CA VAL A 325 -9.20 -11.07 -17.76
C VAL A 325 -8.00 -11.23 -16.84
#